data_AF-A0A2N9GZC0-F1
#
_entry.id   AF-A0A2N9GZC0-F1
#
_cell.length_a   1.000
_cell.length_b   1.000
_cell.length_c   1.000
_cell.angle_alpha   90.00
_cell.angle_beta   90.00
_cell.angle_gamma   90.00
#
_symmetry.space_group_name_H-M   'P 1'
#
loop_
_entity.id
_entity.type
_entity.pdbx_description
1 polymer ?
#
loop_
_entity_poly.entity_id
_entity_poly.type
_entity_poly.pdbx_seq_one_letter_code
_entity_poly.pdbx_strand_id
1 'polypeptide(L)'
;MIRAYSISNSPLEGFYMYREMKRQGVRVNPVSSSFAIKSCIKVSSLLGGVQVHARILRDGHQSDSLLLTTLMDFYSCCERCDEACKVFDEMPERDTVAWNVLISSCLRNNRTRDALGLFDIMQSESNRCEPDDVTCLLLLQACAHLNALEFGERIHGYIDEHGYGDADNLCNSLIAMYSRCGCLEKAYEVFKGMRNKNVVSWSAMISGLAMNGHGREAIEAFWEMQKMGVPPDDQTFTGVLSACSHCGLVDEGMMFFDRMSKEFGIKPNVHHYGCMVDLLGRAGLLDQAYQLILSMEVKQDSTMWRTLLGACRIHGHVTLGERVIGHLIELKAQEAGDYALLLNIYSSAGNWEKVLEVRKFMKEKAIQTTPGCSTIVLNGVVHEFIVDDVSHPRKDEIYVMLVEINQQLKIAGYVAEISSELHNLCAEDKGNALSYHSEKLAIAFGVLATPPGTTIRVAKNLRTCVDCHNFAKFLSGVYNRVVIVRDRARFHHFKEGRCSCNDYW
;
A
#
# COMPACT_ATOMS: atom_id res chain seq x y z
N MET A 1 4.48 -9.98 40.15
CA MET A 1 3.39 -8.99 40.02
C MET A 1 3.57 -8.01 38.86
N ILE A 2 4.71 -7.33 38.69
CA ILE A 2 4.94 -6.41 37.54
C ILE A 2 4.66 -7.08 36.17
N ARG A 3 5.12 -8.33 35.98
CA ARG A 3 4.78 -9.15 34.81
C ARG A 3 3.27 -9.30 34.60
N ALA A 4 2.50 -9.57 35.66
CA ALA A 4 1.06 -9.76 35.56
C ALA A 4 0.37 -8.46 35.13
N TYR A 5 0.75 -7.32 35.72
CA TYR A 5 0.23 -6.02 35.32
C TYR A 5 0.55 -5.67 33.87
N SER A 6 1.78 -5.95 33.41
CA SER A 6 2.17 -5.70 32.02
C SER A 6 1.33 -6.48 31.01
N ILE A 7 0.69 -7.59 31.40
CA ILE A 7 -0.15 -8.41 30.54
C ILE A 7 -1.64 -8.06 30.73
N SER A 8 -2.02 -7.43 31.85
CA SER A 8 -3.37 -7.02 32.18
C SER A 8 -3.87 -5.74 31.46
N ASN A 9 -5.11 -5.35 31.77
CA ASN A 9 -5.72 -4.06 31.40
C ASN A 9 -5.30 -2.88 32.32
N SER A 10 -4.45 -3.15 33.30
CA SER A 10 -3.88 -2.20 34.27
C SER A 10 -2.34 -2.15 34.17
N PRO A 11 -1.76 -1.80 33.00
CA PRO A 11 -0.31 -1.75 32.82
C PRO A 11 0.36 -0.63 33.63
N LEU A 12 -0.32 0.49 33.88
CA LEU A 12 0.21 1.62 34.67
C LEU A 12 0.61 1.20 36.09
N GLU A 13 -0.15 0.29 36.68
CA GLU A 13 0.06 -0.28 38.01
C GLU A 13 1.35 -1.12 38.04
N GLY A 14 1.71 -1.75 36.92
CA GLY A 14 3.00 -2.41 36.75
C GLY A 14 4.17 -1.43 36.84
N PHE A 15 4.04 -0.27 36.21
CA PHE A 15 5.03 0.81 36.28
C PHE A 15 5.11 1.45 37.67
N TYR A 16 3.98 1.72 38.32
CA TYR A 16 3.97 2.25 39.69
C TYR A 16 4.57 1.26 40.69
N MET A 17 4.26 -0.02 40.54
CA MET A 17 4.84 -1.07 41.38
C MET A 17 6.35 -1.17 41.16
N TYR A 18 6.84 -1.04 39.94
CA TYR A 18 8.28 -0.96 39.64
C TYR A 18 8.95 0.24 40.37
N ARG A 19 8.28 1.40 40.35
CA ARG A 19 8.75 2.60 41.06
C ARG A 19 8.74 2.42 42.59
N GLU A 20 7.72 1.77 43.14
CA GLU A 20 7.61 1.54 44.58
C GLU A 20 8.62 0.51 45.09
N MET A 21 8.82 -0.58 44.35
CA MET A 21 9.84 -1.59 44.62
C MET A 21 11.21 -0.92 44.79
N LYS A 22 11.52 0.06 43.93
CA LYS A 22 12.72 0.89 44.03
C LYS A 22 12.72 1.83 45.22
N ARG A 23 11.60 2.49 45.54
CA ARG A 23 11.49 3.38 46.71
C ARG A 23 11.77 2.62 48.01
N GLN A 24 11.43 1.34 48.06
CA GLN A 24 11.68 0.43 49.18
C GLN A 24 13.08 -0.18 49.18
N GLY A 25 13.99 0.25 48.28
CA GLY A 25 15.37 -0.21 48.23
C GLY A 25 15.56 -1.62 47.65
N VAL A 26 14.53 -2.22 47.06
CA VAL A 26 14.62 -3.57 46.49
C VAL A 26 15.43 -3.52 45.19
N ARG A 27 16.40 -4.43 45.05
CA ARG A 27 17.21 -4.56 43.84
C ARG A 27 16.31 -4.99 42.67
N VAL A 28 16.39 -4.24 41.58
CA VAL A 28 15.69 -4.57 40.33
C VAL A 28 16.65 -5.36 39.47
N ASN A 29 16.12 -6.33 38.73
CA ASN A 29 16.85 -7.11 37.73
C ASN A 29 16.38 -6.76 36.31
N PRO A 30 17.12 -7.15 35.26
CA PRO A 30 16.75 -6.87 33.87
C PRO A 30 15.32 -7.29 33.51
N VAL A 31 14.88 -8.45 34.01
CA VAL A 31 13.53 -8.98 33.79
C VAL A 31 12.44 -8.04 34.31
N SER A 32 12.61 -7.49 35.52
CA SER A 32 11.66 -6.54 36.10
C SER A 32 11.62 -5.23 35.31
N SER A 33 12.76 -4.76 34.82
CA SER A 33 12.84 -3.59 33.93
C SER A 33 12.16 -3.84 32.59
N SER A 34 12.33 -5.02 31.97
CA SER A 34 11.67 -5.39 30.71
C SER A 34 10.14 -5.34 30.86
N PHE A 35 9.58 -5.89 31.94
CA PHE A 35 8.13 -5.81 32.15
C PHE A 35 7.63 -4.40 32.48
N ALA A 36 8.45 -3.57 33.13
CA ALA A 36 8.13 -2.15 33.30
C ALA A 36 8.10 -1.41 31.95
N ILE A 37 9.06 -1.68 31.06
CA ILE A 37 9.07 -1.15 29.69
C ILE A 37 7.84 -1.63 28.91
N LYS A 38 7.51 -2.94 28.94
CA LYS A 38 6.30 -3.47 28.29
C LYS A 38 5.02 -2.79 28.78
N SER A 39 4.98 -2.42 30.05
CA SER A 39 3.89 -1.63 30.61
C SER A 39 3.84 -0.23 29.98
N CYS A 40 4.99 0.44 29.84
CA CYS A 40 5.09 1.75 29.17
C CYS A 40 4.71 1.69 27.68
N ILE A 41 5.05 0.60 26.98
CA ILE A 41 4.64 0.36 25.58
C ILE A 41 3.12 0.35 25.47
N LYS A 42 2.44 -0.42 26.32
CA LYS A 42 0.96 -0.53 26.30
C LYS A 42 0.23 0.80 26.51
N VAL A 43 0.82 1.72 27.25
CA VAL A 43 0.23 3.05 27.52
C VAL A 43 0.88 4.17 26.72
N SER A 44 1.77 3.82 25.77
CA SER A 44 2.55 4.77 24.96
C SER A 44 3.23 5.87 25.79
N SER A 45 3.69 5.53 27.00
CA SER A 45 4.27 6.49 27.93
C SER A 45 5.77 6.67 27.66
N LEU A 46 6.11 7.60 26.77
CA LEU A 46 7.49 7.95 26.47
C LEU A 46 8.28 8.35 27.73
N LEU A 47 7.71 9.22 28.58
CA LEU A 47 8.38 9.69 29.80
C LEU A 47 8.69 8.54 30.76
N GLY A 48 7.71 7.68 31.03
CA GLY A 48 7.88 6.51 31.90
C GLY A 48 8.95 5.54 31.38
N GLY A 49 8.96 5.24 30.09
CA GLY A 49 9.96 4.33 29.53
C GLY A 49 11.38 4.94 29.51
N VAL A 50 11.53 6.23 29.23
CA VAL A 50 12.82 6.93 29.35
C VAL A 50 13.35 6.92 30.79
N GLN A 51 12.46 7.08 31.80
CA GLN A 51 12.87 6.95 33.21
C GLN A 51 13.35 5.54 33.55
N VAL A 52 12.75 4.50 32.97
CA VAL A 52 13.20 3.11 33.16
C VAL A 52 14.52 2.90 32.43
N HIS A 53 14.69 3.42 31.21
CA HIS A 53 15.94 3.33 30.45
C HIS A 53 17.11 4.01 31.20
N ALA A 54 16.94 5.24 31.68
CA ALA A 54 17.96 5.91 32.48
C ALA A 54 18.39 5.10 33.72
N ARG A 55 17.45 4.35 34.32
CA ARG A 55 17.76 3.45 35.43
C ARG A 55 18.50 2.19 35.01
N ILE A 56 18.20 1.65 33.83
CA ILE A 56 18.92 0.49 33.27
C ILE A 56 20.41 0.82 33.13
N LEU A 57 20.72 2.01 32.60
CA LEU A 57 22.09 2.51 32.49
C LEU A 57 22.76 2.70 33.86
N ARG A 58 22.05 3.34 34.80
CA ARG A 58 22.57 3.59 36.15
C ARG A 58 22.80 2.31 36.95
N ASP A 59 21.90 1.34 36.83
CA ASP A 59 21.94 0.09 37.60
C ASP A 59 22.87 -0.96 36.94
N GLY A 60 23.46 -0.67 35.78
CA GLY A 60 24.46 -1.53 35.14
C GLY A 60 23.88 -2.71 34.35
N HIS A 61 22.67 -2.58 33.80
CA HIS A 61 21.98 -3.66 33.09
C HIS A 61 22.08 -3.57 31.55
N GLN A 62 22.97 -2.74 31.02
CA GLN A 62 23.17 -2.50 29.59
C GLN A 62 23.84 -3.65 28.83
N SER A 63 24.22 -4.75 29.50
CA SER A 63 24.73 -5.95 28.85
C SER A 63 23.64 -6.99 28.55
N ASP A 64 22.40 -6.77 28.98
CA ASP A 64 21.29 -7.72 28.80
C ASP A 64 20.59 -7.49 27.45
N SER A 65 20.91 -8.32 26.45
CA SER A 65 20.38 -8.18 25.09
C SER A 65 18.85 -8.24 25.01
N LEU A 66 18.20 -9.08 25.84
CA LEU A 66 16.73 -9.19 25.86
C LEU A 66 16.06 -7.90 26.39
N LEU A 67 16.69 -7.25 27.38
CA LEU A 67 16.24 -5.96 27.87
C LEU A 67 16.44 -4.86 26.84
N LEU A 68 17.58 -4.85 26.13
CA LEU A 68 17.85 -3.87 25.08
C LEU A 68 16.91 -4.02 23.88
N THR A 69 16.60 -5.24 23.45
CA THR A 69 15.57 -5.48 22.43
C THR A 69 14.18 -5.01 22.87
N THR A 70 13.84 -5.18 24.16
CA THR A 70 12.59 -4.61 24.73
C THR A 70 12.60 -3.07 24.70
N LEU A 71 13.76 -2.44 24.94
CA LEU A 71 13.92 -0.98 24.84
C LEU A 71 13.81 -0.47 23.41
N MET A 72 14.37 -1.19 22.43
CA MET A 72 14.23 -0.87 21.02
C MET A 72 12.76 -0.89 20.58
N ASP A 73 12.01 -1.94 20.94
CA ASP A 73 10.57 -2.01 20.64
C ASP A 73 9.79 -0.87 21.32
N PHE A 74 10.18 -0.47 22.54
CA PHE A 74 9.60 0.68 23.20
C PHE A 74 9.81 2.00 22.45
N TYR A 75 11.05 2.30 22.05
CA TYR A 75 11.32 3.51 21.28
C TYR A 75 10.61 3.47 19.93
N SER A 76 10.55 2.30 19.29
CA SER A 76 9.81 2.09 18.07
C SER A 76 8.31 2.39 18.22
N CYS A 77 7.67 1.89 19.28
CA CYS A 77 6.25 2.14 19.61
C CYS A 77 5.95 3.60 19.95
N CYS A 78 6.95 4.39 20.34
CA CYS A 78 6.82 5.81 20.63
C CYS A 78 7.27 6.71 19.47
N GLU A 79 7.39 6.18 18.25
CA GLU A 79 7.80 6.92 17.04
C GLU A 79 9.21 7.54 17.16
N ARG A 80 10.10 6.93 17.95
CA ARG A 80 11.48 7.37 18.19
C ARG A 80 12.48 6.38 17.59
N CYS A 81 12.34 6.10 16.30
CA CYS A 81 13.16 5.12 15.59
C CYS A 81 14.67 5.37 15.74
N ASP A 82 15.11 6.63 15.71
CA ASP A 82 16.54 6.96 15.86
C ASP A 82 17.09 6.57 17.24
N GLU A 83 16.26 6.64 18.30
CA GLU A 83 16.68 6.17 19.63
C GLU A 83 16.72 4.64 19.67
N ALA A 84 15.83 3.95 18.96
CA ALA A 84 15.90 2.49 18.82
C ALA A 84 17.19 2.06 18.10
N CYS A 85 17.59 2.78 17.04
CA CYS A 85 18.87 2.57 16.35
C CYS A 85 20.06 2.77 17.29
N LYS A 86 20.08 3.83 18.11
CA LYS A 86 21.15 4.04 19.09
C LYS A 86 21.24 2.91 20.11
N VAL A 87 20.10 2.45 20.64
CA VAL A 87 20.09 1.32 21.59
C VAL A 87 20.68 0.07 20.93
N PHE A 88 20.34 -0.19 19.66
CA PHE A 88 20.91 -1.29 18.88
C PHE A 88 22.41 -1.13 18.66
N ASP A 89 22.87 0.08 18.33
CA ASP A 89 24.28 0.38 18.11
C ASP A 89 25.12 0.15 19.37
N GLU A 90 24.55 0.43 20.55
CA GLU A 90 25.17 0.22 21.86
C GLU A 90 25.11 -1.24 22.36
N MET A 91 24.40 -2.14 21.67
CA MET A 91 24.32 -3.55 22.08
C MET A 91 25.68 -4.24 21.96
N PRO A 92 26.15 -4.95 23.00
CA PRO A 92 27.43 -5.67 22.96
C PRO A 92 27.37 -6.88 22.02
N GLU A 93 26.23 -7.56 21.96
CA GLU A 93 25.97 -8.69 21.06
C GLU A 93 24.63 -8.48 20.37
N ARG A 94 24.63 -8.53 19.03
CA ARG A 94 23.46 -8.33 18.18
C ARG A 94 23.07 -9.67 17.57
N ASP A 95 22.18 -10.38 18.23
CA ASP A 95 21.62 -11.63 17.74
C ASP A 95 20.50 -11.38 16.70
N THR A 96 20.05 -12.45 16.05
CA THR A 96 18.98 -12.41 15.04
C THR A 96 17.70 -11.74 15.56
N VAL A 97 17.39 -11.90 16.86
CA VAL A 97 16.23 -11.26 17.51
C VAL A 97 16.39 -9.74 17.53
N ALA A 98 17.57 -9.23 17.88
CA ALA A 98 17.84 -7.79 17.84
C ALA A 98 17.71 -7.21 16.44
N TRP A 99 18.23 -7.89 15.42
CA TRP A 99 18.06 -7.50 14.02
C TRP A 99 16.60 -7.47 13.60
N ASN A 100 15.83 -8.51 13.96
CA ASN A 100 14.40 -8.59 13.65
C ASN A 100 13.60 -7.44 14.31
N VAL A 101 13.92 -7.06 15.55
CA VAL A 101 13.31 -5.88 16.20
C VAL A 101 13.68 -4.59 15.48
N LEU A 102 14.93 -4.43 15.03
CA LEU A 102 15.35 -3.25 14.28
C LEU A 102 14.63 -3.14 12.94
N ILE A 103 14.58 -4.23 12.16
CA ILE A 103 13.88 -4.31 10.87
C ILE A 103 12.38 -4.01 11.07
N SER A 104 11.74 -4.65 12.05
CA SER A 104 10.34 -4.37 12.40
C SER A 104 10.12 -2.93 12.82
N SER A 105 11.09 -2.31 13.52
CA SER A 105 11.01 -0.91 13.92
C SER A 105 11.07 0.03 12.72
N CYS A 106 11.97 -0.23 11.77
CA CYS A 106 12.05 0.53 10.53
C CYS A 106 10.72 0.46 9.76
N LEU A 107 10.09 -0.72 9.66
CA LEU A 107 8.79 -0.89 9.01
C LEU A 107 7.67 -0.09 9.70
N ARG A 108 7.60 -0.16 11.03
CA ARG A 108 6.59 0.56 11.82
C ARG A 108 6.70 2.09 11.69
N ASN A 109 7.92 2.59 11.51
CA ASN A 109 8.22 4.02 11.44
C ASN A 109 8.32 4.55 9.99
N ASN A 110 7.75 3.84 9.01
CA ASN A 110 7.76 4.20 7.57
C ASN A 110 9.17 4.35 6.97
N ARG A 111 10.21 3.78 7.61
CA ARG A 111 11.59 3.69 7.11
C ARG A 111 11.83 2.38 6.35
N THR A 112 10.90 2.01 5.49
CA THR A 112 10.87 0.70 4.82
C THR A 112 12.10 0.46 3.94
N ARG A 113 12.68 1.50 3.34
CA ARG A 113 13.90 1.37 2.52
C ARG A 113 15.11 0.99 3.37
N ASP A 114 15.22 1.56 4.56
CA ASP A 114 16.30 1.25 5.50
C ASP A 114 16.20 -0.20 5.96
N ALA A 115 14.98 -0.71 6.16
CA ALA A 115 14.73 -2.11 6.52
C ALA A 115 15.34 -3.09 5.50
N LEU A 116 15.27 -2.79 4.20
CA LEU A 116 15.89 -3.62 3.15
C LEU A 116 17.42 -3.58 3.24
N GLY A 117 18.01 -2.42 3.51
CA GLY A 117 19.46 -2.27 3.64
C GLY A 117 20.05 -3.07 4.82
N LEU A 118 19.26 -3.33 5.86
CA LEU A 118 19.69 -4.11 7.02
C LEU A 118 20.03 -5.56 6.68
N PHE A 119 19.48 -6.14 5.61
CA PHE A 119 19.78 -7.51 5.19
C PHE A 119 21.26 -7.71 4.85
N ASP A 120 21.83 -6.79 4.07
CA ASP A 120 23.24 -6.85 3.67
C ASP A 120 24.17 -6.48 4.84
N ILE A 121 23.74 -5.54 5.71
CA ILE A 121 24.50 -5.15 6.91
C ILE A 121 24.55 -6.30 7.93
N MET A 122 23.45 -7.01 8.14
CA MET A 122 23.35 -8.14 9.06
C MET A 122 24.32 -9.27 8.70
N GLN A 123 24.48 -9.54 7.40
CA GLN A 123 25.36 -10.58 6.86
C GLN A 123 26.81 -10.12 6.64
N SER A 124 27.11 -8.84 6.83
CA SER A 124 28.46 -8.31 6.58
C SER A 124 29.51 -8.99 7.46
N GLU A 125 30.78 -8.94 7.03
CA GLU A 125 31.90 -9.56 7.78
C GLU A 125 32.02 -9.09 9.22
N SER A 126 31.53 -7.89 9.55
CA SER A 126 31.54 -7.33 10.90
C SER A 126 30.44 -7.88 11.81
N ASN A 127 29.30 -8.32 11.26
CA ASN A 127 28.15 -8.77 12.04
C ASN A 127 27.96 -10.29 11.98
N ARG A 128 28.19 -10.92 10.81
CA ARG A 128 28.12 -12.38 10.59
C ARG A 128 26.86 -13.03 11.17
N CYS A 129 25.73 -12.33 11.08
CA CYS A 129 24.46 -12.80 11.61
C CYS A 129 23.63 -13.35 10.45
N GLU A 130 23.13 -14.58 10.59
CA GLU A 130 22.33 -15.23 9.55
C GLU A 130 20.84 -14.86 9.69
N PRO A 131 20.21 -14.38 8.61
CA PRO A 131 18.76 -14.18 8.54
C PRO A 131 17.97 -15.46 8.83
N ASP A 132 16.99 -15.37 9.73
CA ASP A 132 16.04 -16.45 9.98
C ASP A 132 14.75 -16.29 9.15
N ASP A 133 13.80 -17.21 9.36
CA ASP A 133 12.48 -17.17 8.73
C ASP A 133 11.70 -15.89 9.09
N VAL A 134 11.83 -15.41 10.33
CA VAL A 134 11.23 -14.15 10.78
C VAL A 134 11.88 -12.94 10.06
N THR A 135 13.20 -12.93 9.88
CA THR A 135 13.90 -11.91 9.09
C THR A 135 13.36 -11.88 7.67
N CYS A 136 13.26 -13.04 7.03
CA CYS A 136 12.74 -13.17 5.67
C CYS A 136 11.30 -12.66 5.56
N LEU A 137 10.43 -13.00 6.51
CA LEU A 137 9.05 -12.51 6.56
C LEU A 137 8.99 -10.98 6.59
N LEU A 138 9.77 -10.33 7.46
CA LEU A 138 9.81 -8.88 7.59
C LEU A 138 10.32 -8.21 6.31
N LEU A 139 11.36 -8.77 5.68
CA LEU A 139 11.91 -8.25 4.43
C LEU A 139 10.94 -8.42 3.26
N LEU A 140 10.19 -9.52 3.19
CA LEU A 140 9.14 -9.70 2.18
C LEU A 140 8.01 -8.68 2.35
N GLN A 141 7.61 -8.36 3.58
CA GLN A 141 6.65 -7.28 3.85
C GLN A 141 7.18 -5.92 3.38
N ALA A 142 8.46 -5.64 3.65
CA ALA A 142 9.13 -4.43 3.18
C ALA A 142 9.13 -4.34 1.65
N CYS A 143 9.45 -5.44 0.97
CA CYS A 143 9.42 -5.53 -0.49
C CYS A 143 8.02 -5.29 -1.04
N ALA A 144 7.00 -5.87 -0.41
CA ALA A 144 5.61 -5.71 -0.80
C ALA A 144 5.12 -4.27 -0.64
N HIS A 145 5.59 -3.53 0.37
CA HIS A 145 5.28 -2.11 0.58
C HIS A 145 5.98 -1.18 -0.41
N LEU A 146 7.22 -1.50 -0.81
CA LEU A 146 8.01 -0.70 -1.74
C LEU A 146 7.87 -1.14 -3.20
N ASN A 147 7.12 -2.21 -3.48
CA ASN A 147 7.07 -2.86 -4.79
C ASN A 147 8.49 -3.29 -5.28
N ALA A 148 9.37 -3.68 -4.35
CA ALA A 148 10.79 -3.98 -4.63
C ALA A 148 10.97 -5.43 -5.11
N LEU A 149 10.54 -5.70 -6.36
CA LEU A 149 10.53 -7.04 -6.95
C LEU A 149 11.90 -7.73 -6.93
N GLU A 150 12.95 -7.06 -7.41
CA GLU A 150 14.31 -7.64 -7.50
C GLU A 150 14.84 -8.05 -6.12
N PHE A 151 14.61 -7.23 -5.10
CA PHE A 151 15.00 -7.57 -3.73
C PHE A 151 14.14 -8.71 -3.19
N GLY A 152 12.83 -8.71 -3.45
CA GLY A 152 11.94 -9.81 -3.06
C GLY A 152 12.33 -11.15 -3.68
N GLU A 153 12.79 -11.15 -4.92
CA GLU A 153 13.34 -12.34 -5.60
C GLU A 153 14.65 -12.81 -4.97
N ARG A 154 15.52 -11.89 -4.55
CA ARG A 154 16.74 -12.23 -3.79
C ARG A 154 16.40 -12.91 -2.46
N ILE A 155 15.39 -12.41 -1.74
CA ILE A 155 14.93 -13.04 -0.50
C ILE A 155 14.26 -14.39 -0.75
N HIS A 156 13.50 -14.55 -1.84
CA HIS A 156 12.94 -15.84 -2.22
C HIS A 156 14.03 -16.87 -2.52
N GLY A 157 15.07 -16.51 -3.27
CA GLY A 157 16.23 -17.38 -3.49
C GLY A 157 16.92 -17.78 -2.17
N TYR A 158 17.09 -16.83 -1.25
CA TYR A 158 17.63 -17.11 0.08
C TYR A 158 16.76 -18.12 0.86
N ILE A 159 15.43 -17.96 0.84
CA ILE A 159 14.46 -18.88 1.46
C ILE A 159 14.62 -20.31 0.93
N ASP A 160 14.76 -20.46 -0.39
CA ASP A 160 14.93 -21.77 -1.02
C ASP A 160 16.28 -22.40 -0.67
N GLU A 161 17.36 -21.62 -0.71
CA GLU A 161 18.72 -22.07 -0.40
C GLU A 161 18.88 -22.56 1.05
N HIS A 162 18.14 -21.95 2.00
CA HIS A 162 18.23 -22.26 3.43
C HIS A 162 17.13 -23.25 3.89
N GLY A 163 16.31 -23.77 2.96
CA GLY A 163 15.30 -24.78 3.26
C GLY A 163 14.06 -24.25 3.99
N TYR A 164 13.79 -22.95 3.90
CA TYR A 164 12.61 -22.31 4.49
C TYR A 164 11.37 -22.37 3.57
N GLY A 165 11.51 -22.83 2.33
CA GLY A 165 10.46 -22.82 1.30
C GLY A 165 9.20 -23.66 1.58
N ASP A 166 9.24 -24.56 2.58
CA ASP A 166 8.06 -25.34 3.02
C ASP A 166 7.24 -24.63 4.13
N ALA A 167 7.66 -23.44 4.60
CA ALA A 167 6.98 -22.73 5.68
C ALA A 167 5.77 -21.91 5.16
N ASP A 168 4.55 -22.30 5.56
CA ASP A 168 3.28 -21.70 5.09
C ASP A 168 3.24 -20.16 5.22
N ASN A 169 3.76 -19.61 6.32
CA ASN A 169 3.81 -18.16 6.55
C ASN A 169 4.70 -17.43 5.53
N LEU A 170 5.83 -18.01 5.15
CA LEU A 170 6.73 -17.46 4.13
C LEU A 170 6.11 -17.60 2.74
N CYS A 171 5.52 -18.74 2.40
CA CYS A 171 4.80 -18.90 1.13
C CYS A 171 3.68 -17.86 1.00
N ASN A 172 2.88 -17.65 2.05
CA ASN A 172 1.82 -16.64 2.07
C ASN A 172 2.39 -15.22 1.88
N SER A 173 3.51 -14.91 2.52
CA SER A 173 4.20 -13.62 2.38
C SER A 173 4.80 -13.44 0.98
N LEU A 174 5.32 -14.50 0.36
CA LEU A 174 5.82 -14.50 -1.02
C LEU A 174 4.68 -14.25 -2.02
N ILE A 175 3.54 -14.93 -1.87
CA ILE A 175 2.34 -14.69 -2.69
C ILE A 175 1.93 -13.23 -2.61
N ALA A 176 1.84 -12.68 -1.40
CA ALA A 176 1.48 -11.28 -1.18
C ALA A 176 2.52 -10.31 -1.77
N MET A 177 3.82 -10.59 -1.60
CA MET A 177 4.92 -9.79 -2.13
C MET A 177 4.89 -9.76 -3.65
N TYR A 178 4.86 -10.92 -4.31
CA TYR A 178 4.82 -11.00 -5.77
C TYR A 178 3.56 -10.36 -6.36
N SER A 179 2.40 -10.58 -5.74
CA SER A 179 1.14 -9.95 -6.15
C SER A 179 1.21 -8.42 -6.06
N ARG A 180 1.77 -7.89 -4.96
CA ARG A 180 1.99 -6.46 -4.76
C ARG A 180 3.16 -5.91 -5.58
N CYS A 181 3.97 -6.74 -6.22
CA CYS A 181 4.99 -6.31 -7.18
C CYS A 181 4.50 -6.43 -8.63
N GLY A 182 3.24 -6.81 -8.85
CA GLY A 182 2.68 -7.04 -10.18
C GLY A 182 3.33 -8.22 -10.91
N CYS A 183 3.84 -9.23 -10.19
CA CYS A 183 4.36 -10.46 -10.78
C CYS A 183 3.48 -11.64 -10.38
N LEU A 184 2.26 -11.65 -10.93
CA LEU A 184 1.23 -12.61 -10.56
C LEU A 184 1.60 -14.05 -10.90
N GLU A 185 2.40 -14.25 -11.94
CA GLU A 185 2.90 -15.55 -12.38
C GLU A 185 3.69 -16.24 -11.26
N LYS A 186 4.68 -15.54 -10.67
CA LYS A 186 5.48 -16.07 -9.56
C LYS A 186 4.64 -16.26 -8.29
N ALA A 187 3.67 -15.38 -8.03
CA ALA A 187 2.72 -15.58 -6.94
C ALA A 187 1.95 -16.90 -7.09
N TYR A 188 1.49 -17.19 -8.32
CA TYR A 188 0.76 -18.41 -8.63
C TYR A 188 1.66 -19.66 -8.57
N GLU A 189 2.91 -19.57 -9.01
CA GLU A 189 3.90 -20.65 -8.88
C GLU A 189 4.12 -21.05 -7.42
N VAL A 190 4.36 -20.07 -6.54
CA VAL A 190 4.49 -20.31 -5.09
C VAL A 190 3.21 -20.95 -4.54
N PHE A 191 2.05 -20.35 -4.83
CA PHE A 191 0.76 -20.88 -4.38
C PHE A 191 0.53 -22.33 -4.82
N LYS A 192 0.78 -22.64 -6.10
CA LYS A 192 0.63 -24.00 -6.63
C LYS A 192 1.59 -24.98 -5.96
N GLY A 193 2.83 -24.57 -5.69
CA GLY A 193 3.87 -25.37 -5.03
C GLY A 193 3.57 -25.72 -3.58
N MET A 194 2.70 -24.96 -2.89
CA MET A 194 2.34 -25.25 -1.49
C MET A 194 1.66 -26.61 -1.34
N ARG A 195 2.18 -27.44 -0.40
CA ARG A 195 1.61 -28.75 -0.04
C ARG A 195 0.23 -28.61 0.61
N ASN A 196 0.10 -27.70 1.56
CA ASN A 196 -1.12 -27.44 2.29
C ASN A 196 -1.55 -25.99 2.10
N LYS A 197 -2.69 -25.78 1.45
CA LYS A 197 -3.27 -24.45 1.26
C LYS A 197 -4.30 -24.20 2.35
N ASN A 198 -4.03 -23.23 3.22
CA ASN A 198 -4.93 -22.79 4.27
C ASN A 198 -5.69 -21.51 3.86
N VAL A 199 -6.61 -21.04 4.72
CA VAL A 199 -7.41 -19.83 4.48
C VAL A 199 -6.55 -18.61 4.11
N VAL A 200 -5.38 -18.47 4.74
CA VAL A 200 -4.46 -17.34 4.49
C VAL A 200 -3.88 -17.41 3.08
N SER A 201 -3.45 -18.59 2.62
CA SER A 201 -2.91 -18.78 1.26
C SER A 201 -3.95 -18.48 0.17
N TRP A 202 -5.19 -18.93 0.36
CA TRP A 202 -6.29 -18.66 -0.57
C TRP A 202 -6.68 -17.18 -0.57
N SER A 203 -6.85 -16.57 0.61
CA SER A 203 -7.13 -15.14 0.73
C SER A 203 -6.04 -14.26 0.10
N ALA A 204 -4.76 -14.64 0.26
CA ALA A 204 -3.64 -13.95 -0.37
C ALA A 204 -3.70 -14.05 -1.90
N MET A 205 -3.98 -15.23 -2.45
CA MET A 205 -4.08 -15.43 -3.90
C MET A 205 -5.31 -14.70 -4.50
N ILE A 206 -6.48 -14.78 -3.86
CA ILE A 206 -7.70 -14.08 -4.28
C ILE A 206 -7.48 -12.57 -4.29
N SER A 207 -6.88 -12.02 -3.23
CA SER A 207 -6.56 -10.59 -3.16
C SER A 207 -5.51 -10.19 -4.20
N GLY A 208 -4.52 -11.06 -4.45
CA GLY A 208 -3.52 -10.89 -5.48
C GLY A 208 -4.11 -10.81 -6.89
N LEU A 209 -5.05 -11.70 -7.21
CA LEU A 209 -5.80 -11.68 -8.48
C LEU A 209 -6.63 -10.39 -8.60
N ALA A 210 -7.35 -10.02 -7.53
CA ALA A 210 -8.17 -8.81 -7.47
C ALA A 210 -7.37 -7.53 -7.75
N MET A 211 -6.22 -7.35 -7.09
CA MET A 211 -5.39 -6.15 -7.29
C MET A 211 -4.70 -6.10 -8.65
N ASN A 212 -4.58 -7.24 -9.35
CA ASN A 212 -3.98 -7.34 -10.67
C ASN A 212 -5.00 -7.33 -11.83
N GLY A 213 -6.29 -7.12 -11.53
CA GLY A 213 -7.36 -7.03 -12.53
C GLY A 213 -7.92 -8.37 -12.99
N HIS A 214 -7.58 -9.48 -12.33
CA HIS A 214 -8.03 -10.83 -12.67
C HIS A 214 -9.24 -11.25 -11.83
N GLY A 215 -10.34 -10.48 -11.93
CA GLY A 215 -11.48 -10.63 -11.03
C GLY A 215 -12.26 -11.93 -11.21
N ARG A 216 -12.33 -12.49 -12.43
CA ARG A 216 -13.02 -13.77 -12.67
C ARG A 216 -12.22 -14.92 -12.09
N GLU A 217 -10.91 -14.91 -12.29
CA GLU A 217 -9.98 -15.89 -11.72
C GLU A 217 -9.98 -15.83 -10.19
N ALA A 218 -10.17 -14.64 -9.59
CA ALA A 218 -10.33 -14.49 -8.14
C ALA A 218 -11.62 -15.17 -7.63
N ILE A 219 -12.72 -15.06 -8.37
CA ILE A 219 -13.99 -15.75 -8.07
C ILE A 219 -13.83 -17.27 -8.23
N GLU A 220 -13.16 -17.72 -9.28
CA GLU A 220 -12.85 -19.13 -9.49
C GLU A 220 -12.02 -19.70 -8.33
N ALA A 221 -10.99 -18.97 -7.90
CA ALA A 221 -10.17 -19.34 -6.75
C ALA A 221 -10.99 -19.43 -5.45
N PHE A 222 -11.98 -18.55 -5.24
CA PHE A 222 -12.92 -18.65 -4.12
C PHE A 222 -13.74 -19.95 -4.17
N TRP A 223 -14.26 -20.34 -5.35
CA TRP A 223 -15.01 -21.59 -5.47
C TRP A 223 -14.13 -22.82 -5.28
N GLU A 224 -12.91 -22.80 -5.80
CA GLU A 224 -11.95 -23.89 -5.59
C GLU A 224 -11.57 -24.03 -4.10
N MET A 225 -11.35 -22.93 -3.39
CA MET A 225 -11.16 -22.91 -1.94
C MET A 225 -12.29 -23.64 -1.19
N GLN A 226 -13.55 -23.37 -1.56
CA GLN A 226 -14.70 -24.04 -0.97
C GLN A 226 -14.80 -25.52 -1.33
N LYS A 227 -14.52 -25.90 -2.57
CA LYS A 227 -14.48 -27.31 -3.00
C LYS A 227 -13.44 -28.10 -2.23
N MET A 228 -12.32 -27.46 -1.88
CA MET A 228 -11.25 -28.03 -1.06
C MET A 228 -11.60 -28.07 0.44
N GLY A 229 -12.80 -27.63 0.84
CA GLY A 229 -13.27 -27.65 2.22
C GLY A 229 -12.62 -26.59 3.12
N VAL A 230 -11.98 -25.56 2.55
CA VAL A 230 -11.38 -24.47 3.32
C VAL A 230 -12.43 -23.37 3.52
N PRO A 231 -12.83 -23.06 4.76
CA PRO A 231 -13.87 -22.05 5.01
C PRO A 231 -13.32 -20.62 4.75
N PRO A 232 -14.06 -19.76 4.05
CA PRO A 232 -13.69 -18.36 3.84
C PRO A 232 -13.77 -17.55 5.14
N ASP A 233 -12.93 -16.54 5.26
CA ASP A 233 -12.92 -15.56 6.37
C ASP A 233 -13.19 -14.12 5.87
N ASP A 234 -13.15 -13.15 6.79
CA ASP A 234 -13.28 -11.72 6.47
C ASP A 234 -12.30 -11.26 5.38
N GLN A 235 -11.07 -11.78 5.35
CA GLN A 235 -10.08 -11.39 4.34
C GLN A 235 -10.42 -12.01 2.98
N THR A 236 -10.93 -13.24 2.96
CA THR A 236 -11.40 -13.89 1.73
C THR A 236 -12.51 -13.08 1.07
N PHE A 237 -13.50 -12.64 1.87
CA PHE A 237 -14.62 -11.84 1.35
C PHE A 237 -14.19 -10.44 0.93
N THR A 238 -13.28 -9.80 1.65
CA THR A 238 -12.67 -8.54 1.20
C THR A 238 -11.98 -8.70 -0.15
N GLY A 239 -11.23 -9.80 -0.36
CA GLY A 239 -10.57 -10.11 -1.61
C GLY A 239 -11.54 -10.29 -2.78
N VAL A 240 -12.59 -11.10 -2.62
CA VAL A 240 -13.56 -11.38 -3.71
C VAL A 240 -14.43 -10.16 -4.04
N LEU A 241 -14.83 -9.36 -3.04
CA LEU A 241 -15.57 -8.12 -3.27
C LEU A 241 -14.72 -7.06 -3.97
N SER A 242 -13.43 -6.97 -3.62
CA SER A 242 -12.45 -6.12 -4.31
C SER A 242 -12.29 -6.53 -5.78
N ALA A 243 -12.20 -7.84 -6.05
CA ALA A 243 -12.19 -8.37 -7.43
C ALA A 243 -13.45 -7.97 -8.21
N CYS A 244 -14.63 -8.09 -7.58
CA CYS A 244 -15.88 -7.67 -8.20
C CYS A 244 -15.88 -6.17 -8.52
N SER A 245 -15.44 -5.33 -7.57
CA SER A 245 -15.33 -3.88 -7.76
C SER A 245 -14.40 -3.50 -8.90
N HIS A 246 -13.22 -4.12 -8.98
CA HIS A 246 -12.22 -3.79 -9.99
C HIS A 246 -12.58 -4.26 -11.40
N CYS A 247 -13.45 -5.26 -11.53
CA CYS A 247 -13.86 -5.83 -12.82
C CYS A 247 -15.32 -5.52 -13.19
N GLY A 248 -16.03 -4.71 -12.39
CA GLY A 248 -17.41 -4.31 -12.66
C GLY A 248 -18.43 -5.43 -12.57
N LEU A 249 -18.15 -6.46 -11.77
CA LEU A 249 -19.01 -7.63 -11.57
C LEU A 249 -20.06 -7.33 -10.49
N VAL A 250 -21.02 -6.46 -10.83
CA VAL A 250 -22.01 -5.91 -9.87
C VAL A 250 -22.88 -7.01 -9.27
N ASP A 251 -23.42 -7.90 -10.10
CA ASP A 251 -24.31 -8.96 -9.65
C ASP A 251 -23.58 -9.96 -8.76
N GLU A 252 -22.36 -10.35 -9.12
CA GLU A 252 -21.52 -11.23 -8.31
C GLU A 252 -21.12 -10.56 -6.99
N GLY A 253 -20.77 -9.28 -7.00
CA GLY A 253 -20.43 -8.53 -5.78
C GLY A 253 -21.60 -8.47 -4.80
N MET A 254 -22.81 -8.18 -5.29
CA MET A 254 -24.04 -8.20 -4.49
C MET A 254 -24.33 -9.61 -3.94
N MET A 255 -24.15 -10.64 -4.77
CA MET A 255 -24.30 -12.04 -4.34
C MET A 255 -23.32 -12.38 -3.20
N PHE A 256 -22.02 -12.09 -3.35
CA PHE A 256 -21.03 -12.39 -2.32
C PHE A 256 -21.28 -11.61 -1.02
N PHE A 257 -21.70 -10.35 -1.11
CA PHE A 257 -22.03 -9.51 0.03
C PHE A 257 -23.26 -10.01 0.80
N ASP A 258 -24.23 -10.64 0.13
CA ASP A 258 -25.37 -11.26 0.80
C ASP A 258 -24.98 -12.61 1.43
N ARG A 259 -24.25 -13.44 0.68
CA ARG A 259 -23.84 -14.79 1.11
C ARG A 259 -22.91 -14.76 2.31
N MET A 260 -22.01 -13.79 2.41
CA MET A 260 -21.07 -13.70 3.55
C MET A 260 -21.80 -13.72 4.91
N SER A 261 -22.93 -13.03 5.02
CA SER A 261 -23.70 -12.99 6.25
C SER A 261 -24.68 -14.16 6.38
N LYS A 262 -25.39 -14.50 5.30
CA LYS A 262 -26.44 -15.53 5.35
C LYS A 262 -25.91 -16.95 5.44
N GLU A 263 -24.82 -17.25 4.73
CA GLU A 263 -24.27 -18.60 4.63
C GLU A 263 -23.05 -18.81 5.52
N PHE A 264 -22.19 -17.79 5.64
CA PHE A 264 -20.91 -17.90 6.38
C PHE A 264 -20.94 -17.25 7.75
N GLY A 265 -22.01 -16.53 8.11
CA GLY A 265 -22.13 -15.84 9.40
C GLY A 265 -21.12 -14.71 9.61
N ILE A 266 -20.48 -14.24 8.55
CA ILE A 266 -19.50 -13.16 8.59
C ILE A 266 -20.23 -11.82 8.50
N LYS A 267 -20.05 -10.99 9.53
CA LYS A 267 -20.65 -9.65 9.57
C LYS A 267 -19.85 -8.68 8.71
N PRO A 268 -20.48 -7.87 7.85
CA PRO A 268 -19.77 -6.89 7.04
C PRO A 268 -19.03 -5.87 7.93
N ASN A 269 -17.79 -5.59 7.57
CA ASN A 269 -16.93 -4.63 8.25
C ASN A 269 -16.62 -3.48 7.29
N VAL A 270 -15.86 -2.48 7.74
CA VAL A 270 -15.59 -1.27 6.94
C VAL A 270 -14.95 -1.57 5.57
N HIS A 271 -14.12 -2.62 5.46
CA HIS A 271 -13.48 -3.00 4.20
C HIS A 271 -14.46 -3.62 3.22
N HIS A 272 -15.38 -4.47 3.71
CA HIS A 272 -16.46 -5.05 2.90
C HIS A 272 -17.36 -3.96 2.32
N TYR A 273 -17.81 -3.01 3.16
CA TYR A 273 -18.61 -1.87 2.70
C TYR A 273 -17.82 -0.98 1.73
N GLY A 274 -16.54 -0.72 1.98
CA GLY A 274 -15.68 0.04 1.09
C GLY A 274 -15.61 -0.55 -0.33
N CYS A 275 -15.50 -1.88 -0.45
CA CYS A 275 -15.51 -2.56 -1.75
C CYS A 275 -16.86 -2.42 -2.45
N MET A 276 -17.98 -2.54 -1.71
CA MET A 276 -19.32 -2.40 -2.28
C MET A 276 -19.64 -0.97 -2.74
N VAL A 277 -19.21 0.04 -1.96
CA VAL A 277 -19.35 1.45 -2.33
C VAL A 277 -18.54 1.76 -3.59
N ASP A 278 -17.31 1.23 -3.70
CA ASP A 278 -16.50 1.38 -4.91
C ASP A 278 -17.18 0.71 -6.12
N LEU A 279 -17.68 -0.51 -5.97
CA LEU A 279 -18.39 -1.26 -7.01
C LEU A 279 -19.63 -0.52 -7.52
N LEU A 280 -20.54 -0.16 -6.62
CA LEU A 280 -21.78 0.55 -6.95
C LEU A 280 -21.49 1.94 -7.50
N GLY A 281 -20.50 2.63 -6.92
CA GLY A 281 -20.06 3.95 -7.37
C GLY A 281 -19.57 3.93 -8.81
N ARG A 282 -18.69 2.98 -9.16
CA ARG A 282 -18.18 2.80 -10.52
C ARG A 282 -19.29 2.43 -11.51
N ALA A 283 -20.24 1.60 -11.09
CA ALA A 283 -21.40 1.22 -11.90
C ALA A 283 -22.43 2.36 -12.10
N GLY A 284 -22.27 3.51 -11.44
CA GLY A 284 -23.20 4.64 -11.54
C GLY A 284 -24.43 4.51 -10.62
N LEU A 285 -24.47 3.50 -9.76
CA LEU A 285 -25.54 3.26 -8.79
C LEU A 285 -25.31 4.10 -7.52
N LEU A 286 -25.13 5.42 -7.71
CA LEU A 286 -24.69 6.35 -6.67
C LEU A 286 -25.65 6.43 -5.47
N ASP A 287 -26.96 6.43 -5.73
CA ASP A 287 -27.96 6.47 -4.65
C ASP A 287 -27.92 5.19 -3.82
N GLN A 288 -27.74 4.02 -4.44
CA GLN A 288 -27.60 2.76 -3.71
C GLN A 288 -26.32 2.74 -2.88
N ALA A 289 -25.21 3.23 -3.43
CA ALA A 289 -23.95 3.37 -2.70
C ALA A 289 -24.11 4.32 -1.49
N TYR A 290 -24.80 5.44 -1.67
CA TYR A 290 -25.08 6.39 -0.60
C TYR A 290 -25.96 5.78 0.51
N GLN A 291 -27.04 5.08 0.14
CA GLN A 291 -27.90 4.39 1.12
C GLN A 291 -27.15 3.28 1.86
N LEU A 292 -26.26 2.55 1.17
CA LEU A 292 -25.44 1.52 1.79
C LEU A 292 -24.58 2.09 2.91
N ILE A 293 -23.90 3.23 2.68
CA ILE A 293 -23.10 3.91 3.71
C ILE A 293 -23.96 4.31 4.91
N LEU A 294 -25.17 4.84 4.66
CA LEU A 294 -26.08 5.24 5.74
C LEU A 294 -26.63 4.05 6.54
N SER A 295 -26.76 2.88 5.93
CA SER A 295 -27.28 1.67 6.57
C SER A 295 -26.27 0.94 7.47
N MET A 296 -25.01 1.39 7.48
CA MET A 296 -23.94 0.72 8.19
C MET A 296 -24.13 0.74 9.71
N GLU A 297 -24.02 -0.44 10.34
CA GLU A 297 -23.94 -0.58 11.81
C GLU A 297 -22.55 -0.20 12.37
N VAL A 298 -21.55 -0.07 11.50
CA VAL A 298 -20.17 0.27 11.83
C VAL A 298 -19.92 1.75 11.57
N LYS A 299 -19.08 2.38 12.40
CA LYS A 299 -18.71 3.80 12.24
C LYS A 299 -18.15 4.03 10.84
N GLN A 300 -18.77 4.96 10.13
CA GLN A 300 -18.36 5.37 8.78
C GLN A 300 -16.98 6.04 8.83
N ASP A 301 -16.08 5.63 7.93
CA ASP A 301 -14.77 6.23 7.78
C ASP A 301 -14.72 7.22 6.61
N SER A 302 -13.68 8.05 6.56
CA SER A 302 -13.52 9.04 5.49
C SER A 302 -13.20 8.40 4.14
N THR A 303 -12.69 7.17 4.12
CA THR A 303 -12.36 6.42 2.90
C THR A 303 -13.60 6.17 2.04
N MET A 304 -14.69 5.67 2.62
CA MET A 304 -15.92 5.37 1.87
C MET A 304 -16.55 6.61 1.25
N TRP A 305 -16.56 7.73 1.99
CA TRP A 305 -17.02 9.01 1.47
C TRP A 305 -16.16 9.48 0.30
N ARG A 306 -14.83 9.37 0.38
CA ARG A 306 -13.94 9.74 -0.74
C ARG A 306 -14.11 8.83 -1.95
N THR A 307 -14.34 7.53 -1.74
CA THR A 307 -14.68 6.60 -2.82
C THR A 307 -15.95 7.06 -3.55
N LEU A 308 -17.01 7.39 -2.80
CA LEU A 308 -18.26 7.89 -3.39
C LEU A 308 -18.09 9.25 -4.08
N LEU A 309 -17.27 10.15 -3.53
CA LEU A 309 -16.93 11.43 -4.16
C LEU A 309 -16.22 11.22 -5.51
N GLY A 310 -15.29 10.26 -5.57
CA GLY A 310 -14.62 9.84 -6.80
C GLY A 310 -15.61 9.33 -7.84
N ALA A 311 -16.62 8.56 -7.42
CA ALA A 311 -17.70 8.10 -8.29
C ALA A 311 -18.62 9.24 -8.76
N CYS A 312 -18.95 10.20 -7.89
CA CYS A 312 -19.70 11.41 -8.27
C CYS A 312 -18.97 12.21 -9.35
N ARG A 313 -17.63 12.27 -9.30
CA ARG A 313 -16.81 12.87 -10.36
C ARG A 313 -16.93 12.11 -11.68
N ILE A 314 -16.85 10.78 -11.66
CA ILE A 314 -16.95 9.97 -12.88
C ILE A 314 -18.30 10.17 -13.57
N HIS A 315 -19.38 10.25 -12.80
CA HIS A 315 -20.75 10.33 -13.32
C HIS A 315 -21.34 11.74 -13.34
N GLY A 316 -20.55 12.78 -13.02
CA GLY A 316 -20.98 14.19 -13.04
C GLY A 316 -22.08 14.54 -12.03
N HIS A 317 -22.21 13.79 -10.93
CA HIS A 317 -23.32 13.94 -9.98
C HIS A 317 -23.04 15.01 -8.90
N VAL A 318 -23.25 16.28 -9.27
CA VAL A 318 -22.88 17.46 -8.46
C VAL A 318 -23.48 17.48 -7.06
N THR A 319 -24.80 17.29 -6.93
CA THR A 319 -25.53 17.45 -5.65
C THR A 319 -25.09 16.44 -4.59
N LEU A 320 -24.90 15.18 -4.98
CA LEU A 320 -24.36 14.15 -4.11
C LEU A 320 -22.89 14.43 -3.76
N GLY A 321 -22.07 14.90 -4.71
CA GLY A 321 -20.69 15.30 -4.44
C GLY A 321 -20.58 16.37 -3.34
N GLU A 322 -21.45 17.38 -3.37
CA GLU A 322 -21.55 18.42 -2.33
C GLU A 322 -21.94 17.82 -0.97
N ARG A 323 -22.93 16.92 -0.96
CA ARG A 323 -23.38 16.25 0.25
C ARG A 323 -22.29 15.40 0.89
N VAL A 324 -21.52 14.67 0.07
CA VAL A 324 -20.38 13.87 0.51
C VAL A 324 -19.28 14.73 1.13
N ILE A 325 -18.98 15.90 0.55
CA ILE A 325 -18.06 16.87 1.14
C ILE A 325 -18.57 17.36 2.50
N GLY A 326 -19.87 17.59 2.65
CA GLY A 326 -20.50 17.90 3.94
C GLY A 326 -20.17 16.86 5.02
N HIS A 327 -20.33 15.57 4.71
CA HIS A 327 -19.98 14.47 5.63
C HIS A 327 -18.49 14.45 5.99
N LEU A 328 -17.59 14.65 5.01
CA LEU A 328 -16.14 14.75 5.27
C LEU A 328 -15.79 15.91 6.20
N ILE A 329 -16.56 17.01 6.11
CA ILE A 329 -16.40 18.17 6.99
C ILE A 329 -16.82 17.86 8.42
N GLU A 330 -17.98 17.21 8.60
CA GLU A 330 -18.47 16.81 9.91
C GLU A 330 -17.51 15.83 10.61
N LEU A 331 -16.87 14.94 9.84
CA LEU A 331 -15.86 14.02 10.33
C LEU A 331 -14.49 14.67 10.62
N LYS A 332 -14.29 15.94 10.25
CA LYS A 332 -13.00 16.65 10.32
C LYS A 332 -11.88 15.88 9.59
N ALA A 333 -12.21 15.26 8.47
CA ALA A 333 -11.33 14.36 7.73
C ALA A 333 -11.02 14.87 6.31
N GLN A 334 -11.08 16.18 6.08
CA GLN A 334 -10.88 16.74 4.76
C GLN A 334 -9.41 16.69 4.35
N GLU A 335 -9.15 16.26 3.12
CA GLU A 335 -7.84 16.28 2.49
C GLU A 335 -7.82 17.21 1.27
N ALA A 336 -6.63 17.66 0.87
CA ALA A 336 -6.48 18.51 -0.31
C ALA A 336 -7.06 17.86 -1.59
N GLY A 337 -6.99 16.53 -1.69
CA GLY A 337 -7.54 15.76 -2.79
C GLY A 337 -9.07 15.85 -2.92
N ASP A 338 -9.79 16.05 -1.81
CA ASP A 338 -11.25 16.11 -1.82
C ASP A 338 -11.75 17.36 -2.57
N TYR A 339 -11.08 18.49 -2.34
CA TYR A 339 -11.36 19.74 -3.04
C TYR A 339 -10.97 19.67 -4.52
N ALA A 340 -9.91 18.93 -4.87
CA ALA A 340 -9.56 18.69 -6.27
C ALA A 340 -10.65 17.91 -7.00
N LEU A 341 -11.21 16.86 -6.37
CA LEU A 341 -12.34 16.12 -6.94
C LEU A 341 -13.58 17.01 -7.11
N LEU A 342 -13.88 17.86 -6.12
CA LEU A 342 -15.00 18.80 -6.18
C LEU A 342 -14.85 19.84 -7.30
N LEU A 343 -13.64 20.39 -7.47
CA LEU A 343 -13.33 21.28 -8.59
C LEU A 343 -13.56 20.59 -9.94
N ASN A 344 -13.18 19.33 -10.08
CA ASN A 344 -13.38 18.58 -11.32
C ASN A 344 -14.87 18.31 -11.57
N ILE A 345 -15.64 17.98 -10.53
CA ILE A 345 -17.11 17.85 -10.60
C ILE A 345 -17.74 19.15 -11.13
N TYR A 346 -17.46 20.29 -10.49
CA TYR A 346 -18.05 21.57 -10.93
C TYR A 346 -17.59 21.98 -12.33
N SER A 347 -16.33 21.73 -12.68
CA SER A 347 -15.80 22.03 -14.01
C SER A 347 -16.53 21.20 -15.09
N SER A 348 -16.73 19.90 -14.84
CA SER A 348 -17.47 19.02 -15.76
C SER A 348 -18.94 19.43 -15.95
N ALA A 349 -19.55 20.02 -14.91
CA ALA A 349 -20.91 20.54 -14.95
C ALA A 349 -21.00 21.99 -15.47
N GLY A 350 -19.88 22.64 -15.81
CA GLY A 350 -19.84 24.04 -16.26
C GLY A 350 -20.17 25.08 -15.18
N ASN A 351 -20.13 24.72 -13.89
CA ASN A 351 -20.45 25.63 -12.79
C ASN A 351 -19.22 26.43 -12.34
N TRP A 352 -18.87 27.45 -13.11
CA TRP A 352 -17.65 28.24 -12.93
C TRP A 352 -17.65 29.11 -11.67
N GLU A 353 -18.82 29.54 -11.20
CA GLU A 353 -18.96 30.31 -9.96
C GLU A 353 -18.43 29.49 -8.77
N LYS A 354 -18.92 28.26 -8.62
CA LYS A 354 -18.46 27.35 -7.57
C LYS A 354 -16.99 26.94 -7.71
N VAL A 355 -16.47 26.83 -8.95
CA VAL A 355 -15.03 26.60 -9.18
C VAL A 355 -14.19 27.74 -8.59
N LEU A 356 -14.58 28.99 -8.84
CA LEU A 356 -13.87 30.16 -8.32
C LEU A 356 -13.95 30.24 -6.80
N GLU A 357 -15.10 29.94 -6.21
CA GLU A 357 -15.29 29.88 -4.76
C GLU A 357 -14.35 28.86 -4.09
N VAL A 358 -14.31 27.62 -4.60
CA VAL A 358 -13.44 26.58 -4.04
C VAL A 358 -11.97 26.92 -4.23
N ARG A 359 -11.57 27.47 -5.38
CA ARG A 359 -10.17 27.92 -5.60
C ARG A 359 -9.77 29.03 -4.62
N LYS A 360 -10.67 29.99 -4.37
CA LYS A 360 -10.45 31.05 -3.39
C LYS A 360 -10.28 30.47 -1.98
N PHE A 361 -11.17 29.56 -1.58
CA PHE A 361 -11.09 28.88 -0.29
C PHE A 361 -9.77 28.10 -0.12
N MET A 362 -9.37 27.31 -1.12
CA MET A 362 -8.10 26.58 -1.08
C MET A 362 -6.90 27.52 -0.92
N LYS A 363 -6.91 28.68 -1.60
CA LYS A 363 -5.85 29.69 -1.48
C LYS A 363 -5.81 30.30 -0.07
N GLU A 364 -6.96 30.68 0.49
CA GLU A 364 -7.07 31.26 1.84
C GLU A 364 -6.63 30.29 2.94
N LYS A 365 -6.85 28.98 2.73
CA LYS A 365 -6.46 27.92 3.65
C LYS A 365 -5.09 27.29 3.36
N ALA A 366 -4.36 27.82 2.37
CA ALA A 366 -3.08 27.28 1.92
C ALA A 366 -3.10 25.77 1.59
N ILE A 367 -4.23 25.28 1.03
CA ILE A 367 -4.41 23.88 0.66
C ILE A 367 -3.68 23.63 -0.67
N GLN A 368 -2.68 22.73 -0.64
CA GLN A 368 -1.94 22.30 -1.83
C GLN A 368 -2.23 20.83 -2.14
N THR A 369 -2.44 20.53 -3.42
CA THR A 369 -2.65 19.17 -3.90
C THR A 369 -1.32 18.49 -4.18
N THR A 370 -1.27 17.17 -3.97
CA THR A 370 -0.09 16.38 -4.32
C THR A 370 0.05 16.28 -5.83
N PRO A 371 1.21 16.64 -6.41
CA PRO A 371 1.42 16.47 -7.85
C PRO A 371 1.39 14.99 -8.24
N GLY A 372 0.95 14.72 -9.46
CA GLY A 372 1.06 13.38 -10.04
C GLY A 372 2.52 13.04 -10.29
N CYS A 373 3.00 11.97 -9.68
CA CYS A 373 4.36 11.47 -9.82
C CYS A 373 4.31 10.01 -10.26
N SER A 374 5.05 9.69 -11.33
CA SER A 374 5.28 8.31 -11.78
C SER A 374 6.72 7.91 -11.52
N THR A 375 6.95 6.66 -11.15
CA THR A 375 8.27 6.14 -10.86
C THR A 375 8.56 4.86 -11.63
N ILE A 376 9.82 4.69 -12.00
CA ILE A 376 10.38 3.45 -12.55
C ILE A 376 11.60 3.09 -11.73
N VAL A 377 11.74 1.80 -11.40
CA VAL A 377 12.96 1.26 -10.79
C VAL A 377 13.74 0.50 -11.86
N LEU A 378 15.00 0.90 -12.09
CA LEU A 378 15.93 0.18 -12.98
C LEU A 378 17.28 0.05 -12.28
N ASN A 379 17.82 -1.18 -12.25
CA ASN A 379 19.12 -1.48 -11.64
C ASN A 379 19.25 -0.93 -10.21
N GLY A 380 18.19 -1.07 -9.40
CA GLY A 380 18.14 -0.55 -8.03
C GLY A 380 18.00 0.98 -7.89
N VAL A 381 17.95 1.74 -8.99
CA VAL A 381 17.78 3.20 -8.97
C VAL A 381 16.32 3.57 -9.22
N VAL A 382 15.76 4.42 -8.36
CA VAL A 382 14.42 4.97 -8.52
C VAL A 382 14.51 6.23 -9.39
N HIS A 383 13.82 6.22 -10.53
CA HIS A 383 13.65 7.36 -11.41
C HIS A 383 12.25 7.93 -11.22
N GLU A 384 12.15 9.20 -10.84
CA GLU A 384 10.89 9.90 -10.58
C GLU A 384 10.57 10.88 -11.72
N PHE A 385 9.30 10.95 -12.10
CA PHE A 385 8.80 11.79 -13.18
C PHE A 385 7.62 12.61 -12.69
N ILE A 386 7.73 13.92 -12.76
CA ILE A 386 6.68 14.89 -12.47
C ILE A 386 6.54 15.78 -13.71
N VAL A 387 5.32 16.18 -14.04
CA VAL A 387 5.06 17.08 -15.17
C VAL A 387 5.82 18.40 -14.94
N ASP A 388 6.44 18.93 -15.99
CA ASP A 388 7.30 20.13 -15.99
C ASP A 388 8.60 20.02 -15.15
N ASP A 389 8.90 18.86 -14.58
CA ASP A 389 10.19 18.63 -13.94
C ASP A 389 11.30 18.40 -14.99
N VAL A 390 12.38 19.15 -14.84
CA VAL A 390 13.57 19.12 -15.70
C VAL A 390 14.80 18.59 -14.95
N SER A 391 14.63 18.04 -13.75
CA SER A 391 15.70 17.51 -12.90
C SER A 391 16.33 16.23 -13.44
N HIS A 392 15.60 15.46 -14.26
CA HIS A 392 16.06 14.15 -14.73
C HIS A 392 17.29 14.27 -15.65
N PRO A 393 18.40 13.55 -15.40
CA PRO A 393 19.65 13.69 -16.17
C PRO A 393 19.51 13.41 -17.68
N ARG A 394 18.56 12.53 -18.05
CA ARG A 394 18.30 12.12 -19.44
C ARG A 394 17.04 12.75 -20.04
N LYS A 395 16.58 13.89 -19.52
CA LYS A 395 15.29 14.50 -19.93
C LYS A 395 15.17 14.64 -21.44
N ASP A 396 16.19 15.15 -22.13
CA ASP A 396 16.10 15.50 -23.55
C ASP A 396 15.90 14.23 -24.41
N GLU A 397 16.59 13.13 -24.07
CA GLU A 397 16.39 11.83 -24.70
C GLU A 397 14.98 11.28 -24.47
N ILE A 398 14.44 11.45 -23.26
CA ILE A 398 13.09 10.98 -22.92
C ILE A 398 12.03 11.74 -23.71
N TYR A 399 12.16 13.07 -23.82
CA TYR A 399 11.23 13.89 -24.60
C TYR A 399 11.27 13.51 -26.09
N VAL A 400 12.46 13.28 -26.66
CA VAL A 400 12.61 12.79 -28.04
C VAL A 400 11.96 11.42 -28.22
N MET A 401 12.23 10.47 -27.33
CA MET A 401 11.63 9.14 -27.35
C MET A 401 10.10 9.21 -27.26
N LEU A 402 9.57 10.07 -26.41
CA LEU A 402 8.13 10.24 -26.25
C LEU A 402 7.47 10.81 -27.51
N VAL A 403 8.14 11.71 -28.23
CA VAL A 403 7.66 12.21 -29.54
C VAL A 403 7.62 11.08 -30.56
N GLU A 404 8.68 10.26 -30.64
CA GLU A 404 8.73 9.09 -31.54
C GLU A 404 7.59 8.11 -31.23
N ILE A 405 7.42 7.75 -29.95
CA ILE A 405 6.35 6.87 -29.50
C ILE A 405 5.00 7.44 -29.93
N ASN A 406 4.70 8.71 -29.63
CA ASN A 406 3.43 9.33 -29.99
C ASN A 406 3.16 9.30 -31.52
N GLN A 407 4.19 9.45 -32.35
CA GLN A 407 4.05 9.32 -33.80
C GLN A 407 3.67 7.89 -34.21
N GLN A 408 4.35 6.88 -33.66
CA GLN A 408 4.05 5.47 -33.94
C GLN A 408 2.65 5.08 -33.47
N LEU A 409 2.26 5.51 -32.28
CA LEU A 409 0.92 5.22 -31.75
C LEU A 409 -0.17 5.88 -32.60
N LYS A 410 0.04 7.12 -33.07
CA LYS A 410 -0.91 7.82 -33.96
C LYS A 410 -1.11 7.06 -35.28
N ILE A 411 -0.04 6.51 -35.86
CA ILE A 411 -0.13 5.65 -37.07
C ILE A 411 -0.98 4.40 -36.78
N ALA A 412 -0.86 3.84 -35.58
CA ALA A 412 -1.67 2.71 -35.12
C ALA A 412 -3.10 3.08 -34.69
N GLY A 413 -3.53 4.34 -34.83
CA GLY A 413 -4.89 4.79 -34.52
C GLY A 413 -5.11 5.31 -33.09
N TYR A 414 -4.05 5.51 -32.30
CA TYR A 414 -4.17 6.19 -31.00
C TYR A 414 -4.51 7.67 -31.19
N VAL A 415 -5.59 8.10 -30.53
CA VAL A 415 -6.00 9.50 -30.45
C VAL A 415 -5.95 9.91 -28.98
N ALA A 416 -5.21 10.98 -28.69
CA ALA A 416 -5.13 11.50 -27.33
C ALA A 416 -6.51 11.97 -26.86
N GLU A 417 -6.97 11.45 -25.73
CA GLU A 417 -8.29 11.78 -25.21
C GLU A 417 -8.21 13.07 -24.40
N ILE A 418 -8.77 14.15 -24.96
CA ILE A 418 -8.70 15.48 -24.36
C ILE A 418 -9.56 15.49 -23.09
N SER A 419 -8.92 15.44 -21.91
CA SER A 419 -9.62 15.49 -20.64
C SER A 419 -10.32 16.83 -20.44
N SER A 420 -11.49 16.79 -19.78
CA SER A 420 -12.24 17.97 -19.35
C SER A 420 -11.58 18.74 -18.20
N GLU A 421 -10.27 18.58 -17.98
CA GLU A 421 -9.54 19.14 -16.84
C GLU A 421 -8.54 20.23 -17.29
N LEU A 422 -8.26 20.31 -18.60
CA LEU A 422 -7.29 21.25 -19.19
C LEU A 422 -7.96 22.48 -19.87
N HIS A 423 -9.17 22.87 -19.44
CA HIS A 423 -10.04 23.80 -20.20
C HIS A 423 -9.52 25.24 -20.43
N ASN A 424 -8.46 25.68 -19.74
CA ASN A 424 -7.85 27.00 -19.98
C ASN A 424 -6.86 27.01 -21.16
N LEU A 425 -6.63 25.87 -21.79
CA LEU A 425 -5.70 25.69 -22.89
C LEU A 425 -6.46 25.52 -24.21
N CYS A 426 -5.92 25.99 -25.32
CA CYS A 426 -6.50 25.70 -26.64
C CYS A 426 -6.37 24.19 -26.95
N ALA A 427 -7.09 23.66 -27.95
CA ALA A 427 -7.06 22.23 -28.25
C ALA A 427 -5.62 21.69 -28.52
N GLU A 428 -4.76 22.50 -29.14
CA GLU A 428 -3.34 22.18 -29.36
C GLU A 428 -2.55 22.18 -28.04
N ASP A 429 -2.76 23.17 -27.18
CA ASP A 429 -2.10 23.28 -25.87
C ASP A 429 -2.55 22.14 -24.91
N LYS A 430 -3.81 21.68 -25.01
CA LYS A 430 -4.30 20.51 -24.26
C LYS A 430 -3.65 19.22 -24.74
N GLY A 431 -3.53 19.04 -26.06
CA GLY A 431 -2.82 17.90 -26.66
C GLY A 431 -1.37 17.86 -26.22
N ASN A 432 -0.71 19.02 -26.14
CA ASN A 432 0.65 19.16 -25.63
C ASN A 432 0.74 18.83 -24.13
N ALA A 433 -0.15 19.34 -23.29
CA ALA A 433 -0.15 19.04 -21.85
C ALA A 433 -0.37 17.54 -21.54
N LEU A 434 -1.28 16.88 -22.27
CA LEU A 434 -1.53 15.44 -22.15
C LEU A 434 -0.36 14.59 -22.68
N SER A 435 0.42 15.13 -23.62
CA SER A 435 1.56 14.41 -24.18
C SER A 435 2.65 14.18 -23.13
N TYR A 436 2.74 15.04 -22.10
CA TYR A 436 3.83 15.02 -21.10
C TYR A 436 3.40 14.55 -19.71
N HIS A 437 2.30 13.78 -19.61
CA HIS A 437 1.96 13.14 -18.34
C HIS A 437 3.12 12.30 -17.80
N SER A 438 3.30 12.32 -16.48
CA SER A 438 4.38 11.60 -15.81
C SER A 438 4.46 10.12 -16.18
N GLU A 439 3.30 9.48 -16.42
CA GLU A 439 3.18 8.08 -16.80
C GLU A 439 3.79 7.84 -18.19
N LYS A 440 3.54 8.76 -19.13
CA LYS A 440 4.07 8.67 -20.49
C LYS A 440 5.59 8.92 -20.51
N LEU A 441 6.06 9.88 -19.72
CA LEU A 441 7.50 10.14 -19.53
C LEU A 441 8.20 8.91 -18.93
N ALA A 442 7.61 8.31 -17.89
CA ALA A 442 8.09 7.07 -17.31
C ALA A 442 8.14 5.96 -18.35
N ILE A 443 7.04 5.67 -19.06
CA ILE A 443 7.02 4.60 -20.08
C ILE A 443 8.05 4.87 -21.18
N ALA A 444 8.18 6.11 -21.66
CA ALA A 444 9.19 6.48 -22.66
C ALA A 444 10.62 6.24 -22.15
N PHE A 445 10.91 6.60 -20.89
CA PHE A 445 12.19 6.24 -20.26
C PHE A 445 12.39 4.72 -20.19
N GLY A 446 11.35 3.96 -19.83
CA GLY A 446 11.38 2.50 -19.83
C GLY A 446 11.71 1.90 -21.20
N VAL A 447 11.10 2.41 -22.27
CA VAL A 447 11.40 2.01 -23.66
C VAL A 447 12.85 2.34 -24.03
N LEU A 448 13.30 3.55 -23.70
CA LEU A 448 14.64 4.07 -23.99
C LEU A 448 15.74 3.31 -23.23
N ALA A 449 15.51 2.98 -21.96
CA ALA A 449 16.54 2.48 -21.06
C ALA A 449 16.62 0.95 -21.00
N THR A 450 15.70 0.22 -21.64
CA THR A 450 15.66 -1.25 -21.56
C THR A 450 15.58 -1.93 -22.94
N PRO A 451 16.18 -3.13 -23.10
CA PRO A 451 16.11 -3.88 -24.35
C PRO A 451 14.68 -4.25 -24.78
N PRO A 452 14.41 -4.44 -26.09
CA PRO A 452 13.14 -4.98 -26.59
C PRO A 452 12.70 -6.25 -25.86
N GLY A 453 11.40 -6.36 -25.57
CA GLY A 453 10.83 -7.49 -24.82
C GLY A 453 10.89 -7.35 -23.29
N THR A 454 11.69 -6.42 -22.75
CA THR A 454 11.72 -6.16 -21.30
C THR A 454 10.37 -5.59 -20.82
N THR A 455 9.83 -6.16 -19.74
CA THR A 455 8.60 -5.65 -19.11
C THR A 455 8.85 -4.29 -18.47
N ILE A 456 8.07 -3.29 -18.84
CA ILE A 456 8.16 -1.94 -18.29
C ILE A 456 7.23 -1.86 -17.07
N ARG A 457 7.77 -1.54 -15.89
CA ARG A 457 6.99 -1.41 -14.65
C ARG A 457 6.97 0.05 -14.19
N VAL A 458 5.78 0.63 -14.07
CA VAL A 458 5.57 2.01 -13.66
C VAL A 458 4.68 2.03 -12.43
N ALA A 459 5.04 2.80 -11.41
CA ALA A 459 4.17 3.08 -10.27
C ALA A 459 3.71 4.54 -10.29
N LYS A 460 2.44 4.79 -9.99
CA LYS A 460 1.81 6.11 -9.97
C LYS A 460 1.16 6.34 -8.60
N ASN A 461 1.37 7.53 -8.04
CA ASN A 461 0.78 7.93 -6.75
C ASN A 461 -0.72 8.33 -6.83
N LEU A 462 -1.22 8.61 -8.03
CA LEU A 462 -2.62 8.93 -8.33
C LEU A 462 -3.26 7.83 -9.20
N ARG A 463 -4.58 7.93 -9.43
CA ARG A 463 -5.27 7.06 -10.37
C ARG A 463 -4.82 7.39 -11.80
N THR A 464 -4.54 6.37 -12.60
CA THR A 464 -4.18 6.55 -14.02
C THR A 464 -5.37 7.16 -14.77
N CYS A 465 -5.12 8.24 -15.52
CA CYS A 465 -6.16 8.87 -16.35
C CYS A 465 -6.48 8.02 -17.59
N VAL A 466 -7.60 8.34 -18.24
CA VAL A 466 -8.08 7.53 -19.37
C VAL A 466 -7.07 7.51 -20.53
N ASP A 467 -6.51 8.68 -20.84
CA ASP A 467 -5.53 8.85 -21.89
C ASP A 467 -4.21 8.09 -21.63
N CYS A 468 -3.68 8.11 -20.41
CA CYS A 468 -2.47 7.36 -20.06
C CYS A 468 -2.67 5.85 -20.11
N HIS A 469 -3.85 5.38 -19.72
CA HIS A 469 -4.20 3.97 -19.82
C HIS A 469 -4.29 3.54 -21.30
N ASN A 470 -4.99 4.32 -22.14
CA ASN A 470 -5.07 4.06 -23.58
C ASN A 470 -3.68 4.12 -24.23
N PHE A 471 -2.84 5.08 -23.86
CA PHE A 471 -1.46 5.17 -24.32
C PHE A 471 -0.67 3.89 -24.02
N ALA A 472 -0.70 3.40 -22.77
CA ALA A 472 -0.01 2.17 -22.37
C ALA A 472 -0.55 0.93 -23.10
N LYS A 473 -1.87 0.87 -23.32
CA LYS A 473 -2.54 -0.18 -24.10
C LYS A 473 -2.03 -0.21 -25.54
N PHE A 474 -2.10 0.89 -26.28
CA PHE A 474 -1.61 0.97 -27.66
C PHE A 474 -0.10 0.68 -27.73
N LEU A 475 0.68 1.22 -26.79
CA LEU A 475 2.12 0.98 -26.73
C LEU A 475 2.45 -0.50 -26.58
N SER A 476 1.72 -1.23 -25.73
CA SER A 476 1.95 -2.67 -25.54
C SER A 476 1.77 -3.48 -26.84
N GLY A 477 0.84 -3.06 -27.70
CA GLY A 477 0.61 -3.69 -29.01
C GLY A 477 1.64 -3.29 -30.06
N VAL A 478 1.93 -1.99 -30.19
CA VAL A 478 2.85 -1.45 -31.22
C VAL A 478 4.29 -1.86 -30.97
N TYR A 479 4.75 -1.77 -29.71
CA TYR A 479 6.12 -2.10 -29.34
C TYR A 479 6.30 -3.57 -28.94
N ASN A 480 5.23 -4.36 -28.92
CA ASN A 480 5.21 -5.75 -28.45
C ASN A 480 5.93 -5.93 -27.10
N ARG A 481 5.57 -5.09 -26.13
CA ARG A 481 6.13 -5.10 -24.77
C ARG A 481 5.01 -5.18 -23.74
N VAL A 482 5.25 -5.94 -22.68
CA VAL A 482 4.38 -5.91 -21.51
C VAL A 482 4.65 -4.63 -20.73
N VAL A 483 3.60 -3.87 -20.43
CA VAL A 483 3.67 -2.69 -19.57
C VAL A 483 2.79 -2.95 -18.36
N ILE A 484 3.34 -2.80 -17.17
CA ILE A 484 2.62 -2.96 -15.91
C ILE A 484 2.59 -1.60 -15.25
N VAL A 485 1.39 -1.03 -15.12
CA VAL A 485 1.20 0.26 -14.43
C VAL A 485 0.46 0.01 -13.13
N ARG A 486 1.10 0.31 -12.01
CA ARG A 486 0.47 0.34 -10.69
C ARG A 486 -0.07 1.74 -10.42
N ASP A 487 -1.38 1.90 -10.24
CA ASP A 487 -1.96 3.11 -9.69
C ASP A 487 -1.97 3.06 -8.14
N ARG A 488 -2.78 3.90 -7.47
CA ARG A 488 -2.86 3.92 -5.99
C ARG A 488 -2.90 2.55 -5.33
N ALA A 489 -3.66 1.60 -5.90
CA ALA A 489 -3.84 0.29 -5.30
C ALA A 489 -3.98 -0.87 -6.30
N ARG A 490 -4.00 -0.60 -7.62
CA ARG A 490 -4.28 -1.61 -8.63
C ARG A 490 -3.20 -1.65 -9.69
N PHE A 491 -3.04 -2.82 -10.28
CA PHE A 491 -2.18 -3.04 -11.42
C PHE A 491 -3.01 -3.15 -12.71
N HIS A 492 -2.48 -2.50 -13.73
CA HIS A 492 -2.94 -2.58 -15.11
C HIS A 492 -1.86 -3.31 -15.89
N HIS A 493 -2.16 -4.53 -16.33
CA HIS A 493 -1.25 -5.34 -17.13
C HIS A 493 -1.60 -5.15 -18.60
N PHE A 494 -0.79 -4.37 -19.31
CA PHE A 494 -0.95 -4.12 -20.73
C PHE A 494 -0.11 -5.11 -21.53
N LYS A 495 -0.76 -5.89 -22.38
CA LYS A 495 -0.11 -6.86 -23.27
C LYS A 495 -0.91 -6.96 -24.57
N GLU A 496 -0.21 -6.89 -25.70
CA GLU A 496 -0.80 -7.09 -27.04
C GLU A 496 -2.03 -6.19 -27.30
N GLY A 497 -2.01 -4.95 -26.81
CA GLY A 497 -3.12 -4.01 -27.01
C GLY A 497 -4.32 -4.24 -26.09
N ARG A 498 -4.20 -5.05 -25.04
CA ARG A 498 -5.24 -5.31 -24.05
C ARG A 498 -4.75 -4.99 -22.64
N CYS A 499 -5.67 -4.68 -21.73
CA CYS A 499 -5.39 -4.50 -20.31
C CYS A 499 -6.10 -5.57 -19.48
N SER A 500 -5.50 -6.04 -18.39
CA SER A 500 -6.14 -6.98 -17.45
C SER A 500 -7.45 -6.45 -16.87
N CYS A 501 -7.63 -5.14 -16.76
CA CYS A 501 -8.87 -4.54 -16.26
C CYS A 501 -10.05 -4.57 -17.25
N ASN A 502 -9.88 -5.08 -18.48
CA ASN A 502 -10.89 -5.08 -19.56
C ASN A 502 -11.53 -3.70 -19.80
N ASP A 503 -10.71 -2.65 -19.72
CA ASP A 503 -11.13 -1.26 -19.87
C ASP A 503 -12.14 -0.78 -18.80
N TYR A 504 -12.21 -1.46 -17.65
CA TYR A 504 -12.98 -1.05 -16.48
C TYR A 504 -12.04 -0.59 -15.36
N TRP A 505 -11.72 0.71 -15.26
CA TRP A 505 -10.77 1.22 -14.24
C TRP A 505 -11.08 2.52 -13.55
#